data_AF-A0A956AKK9-F1
#
_entry.id   AF-A0A956AKK9-F1
#
_cell.length_a   1.000
_cell.length_b   1.000
_cell.length_c   1.000
_cell.angle_alpha   90.00
_cell.angle_beta   90.00
_cell.angle_gamma   90.00
#
_symmetry.space_group_name_H-M   'P 1'
#
loop_
_entity.id
_entity.type
_entity.pdbx_description
1 polymer ?
#
loop_
_entity_poly.entity_id
_entity_poly.type
_entity_poly.pdbx_seq_one_letter_code
_entity_poly.pdbx_strand_id
1 'polypeptide(L)'
;MAAAWCLNLWAEHELAAPGRTPPRRVLDASARFAVRAETLMAPGDVRVEALEQAASDVTAGAHRPPARDRVGRAWCVTPTAVARLRAAGVRLPAMPSFEAVRAVNDRALQRSLPGGHADGELVTDEARLRGKLAAGGRWRAKPRFGMAGRGQRTLDAGRLDAADERWLLPRVTTTGVWLERELDVRAEYALHLCFGPGHARVARVCRQRCDAHGQWRSSAAVDEVPGLHPRDRDAAVRAVFDAAERADYFGPIGVDVLVYDDGSGRSSVYVGSDVQGRFTMGWNGGEPVCASCACGL
;
A
#
# COMPACT_ATOMS: atom_id res chain seq x y z
N MET A 1 -18.68 -0.07 18.14
CA MET A 1 -19.41 -0.76 17.04
C MET A 1 -18.40 -1.62 16.30
N ALA A 2 -18.65 -2.92 16.17
CA ALA A 2 -17.75 -3.83 15.47
C ALA A 2 -17.69 -3.53 13.96
N ALA A 3 -16.59 -3.87 13.31
CA ALA A 3 -16.40 -3.66 11.88
C ALA A 3 -16.56 -4.95 11.06
N ALA A 4 -16.95 -4.77 9.81
CA ALA A 4 -16.87 -5.80 8.78
C ALA A 4 -15.78 -5.42 7.78
N TRP A 5 -14.73 -6.23 7.70
CA TRP A 5 -13.54 -5.95 6.90
C TRP A 5 -13.59 -6.63 5.53
N CYS A 6 -13.46 -5.85 4.47
CA CYS A 6 -13.06 -6.32 3.16
C CYS A 6 -11.55 -6.15 3.02
N LEU A 7 -10.78 -7.24 3.14
CA LEU A 7 -9.32 -7.15 3.17
C LEU A 7 -8.67 -6.92 1.79
N ASN A 8 -9.39 -7.22 0.70
CA ASN A 8 -8.97 -7.00 -0.70
C ASN A 8 -7.45 -6.89 -0.97
N LEU A 9 -6.66 -7.88 -0.53
CA LEU A 9 -5.18 -7.88 -0.53
C LEU A 9 -4.54 -7.99 -1.94
N TRP A 10 -5.33 -7.69 -2.96
CA TRP A 10 -5.01 -7.69 -4.38
C TRP A 10 -5.35 -6.34 -5.03
N ALA A 11 -5.67 -5.32 -4.23
CA ALA A 11 -6.13 -4.00 -4.67
C ALA A 11 -5.26 -3.36 -5.77
N GLU A 12 -3.97 -3.69 -5.83
CA GLU A 12 -3.01 -3.21 -6.83
C GLU A 12 -3.43 -3.58 -8.26
N HIS A 13 -4.10 -4.72 -8.43
CA HIS A 13 -4.64 -5.13 -9.73
C HIS A 13 -5.75 -4.19 -10.20
N GLU A 14 -6.61 -3.76 -9.28
CA GLU A 14 -7.71 -2.85 -9.56
C GLU A 14 -7.21 -1.40 -9.71
N LEU A 15 -6.22 -0.99 -8.90
CA LEU A 15 -5.54 0.30 -9.03
C LEU A 15 -4.82 0.43 -10.38
N ALA A 16 -4.24 -0.66 -10.88
CA ALA A 16 -3.61 -0.69 -12.21
C ALA A 16 -4.64 -0.67 -13.34
N ALA A 17 -5.77 -1.38 -13.17
CA ALA A 17 -6.81 -1.51 -14.16
C ALA A 17 -8.19 -1.60 -13.47
N PRO A 18 -8.98 -0.51 -13.43
CA PRO A 18 -10.27 -0.48 -12.76
C PRO A 18 -11.19 -1.61 -13.28
N GLY A 19 -11.87 -2.32 -12.39
CA GLY A 19 -12.77 -3.42 -12.74
C GLY A 19 -12.08 -4.71 -13.20
N ARG A 20 -10.74 -4.78 -13.20
CA ARG A 20 -10.01 -6.00 -13.55
C ARG A 20 -10.02 -7.00 -12.41
N THR A 21 -10.66 -8.14 -12.62
CA THR A 21 -10.55 -9.29 -11.71
C THR A 21 -9.11 -9.84 -11.70
N PRO A 22 -8.49 -10.03 -10.53
CA PRO A 22 -7.19 -10.66 -10.44
C PRO A 22 -7.22 -12.12 -10.93
N PRO A 23 -6.11 -12.65 -11.48
CA PRO A 23 -5.99 -14.07 -11.78
C PRO A 23 -6.22 -14.93 -10.53
N ARG A 24 -6.81 -16.13 -10.68
CA ARG A 24 -7.11 -17.05 -9.56
C ARG A 24 -5.93 -17.28 -8.61
N ARG A 25 -4.73 -17.47 -9.15
CA ARG A 25 -3.49 -17.61 -8.35
C ARG A 25 -3.24 -16.45 -7.37
N VAL A 26 -3.63 -15.23 -7.74
CA VAL A 26 -3.49 -14.04 -6.89
C VAL A 26 -4.55 -14.04 -5.79
N LEU A 27 -5.78 -14.43 -6.13
CA LEU A 27 -6.86 -14.59 -5.15
C LEU A 27 -6.52 -15.67 -4.12
N ASP A 28 -6.03 -16.82 -4.57
CA ASP A 28 -5.61 -17.93 -3.69
C ASP A 28 -4.46 -17.52 -2.77
N ALA A 29 -3.46 -16.82 -3.31
CA ALA A 29 -2.37 -16.27 -2.50
C ALA A 29 -2.92 -15.27 -1.46
N SER A 30 -3.79 -14.34 -1.88
CA SER A 30 -4.41 -13.34 -1.01
C SER A 30 -5.18 -13.98 0.14
N ALA A 31 -5.93 -15.06 -0.12
CA ALA A 31 -6.66 -15.81 0.90
C ALA A 31 -5.73 -16.38 1.98
N ARG A 32 -4.56 -16.91 1.59
CA ARG A 32 -3.54 -17.40 2.55
C ARG A 32 -2.94 -16.26 3.38
N PHE A 33 -2.77 -15.08 2.79
CA PHE A 33 -2.28 -13.90 3.52
C PHE A 33 -3.32 -13.26 4.43
N ALA A 34 -4.61 -13.44 4.14
CA ALA A 34 -5.70 -12.85 4.92
C ALA A 34 -5.65 -13.25 6.40
N VAL A 35 -5.26 -14.48 6.72
CA VAL A 35 -5.09 -14.95 8.11
C VAL A 35 -4.09 -14.08 8.89
N ARG A 36 -3.05 -13.57 8.25
CA ARG A 36 -2.10 -12.65 8.91
C ARG A 36 -2.71 -11.25 9.04
N ALA A 37 -3.49 -10.82 8.06
CA ALA A 37 -4.15 -9.51 8.07
C ALA A 37 -5.27 -9.43 9.12
N GLU A 38 -5.78 -10.57 9.61
CA GLU A 38 -6.71 -10.62 10.74
C GLU A 38 -6.11 -10.03 12.02
N THR A 39 -4.78 -9.92 12.14
CA THR A 39 -4.14 -9.19 13.26
C THR A 39 -4.48 -7.69 13.30
N LEU A 40 -5.02 -7.13 12.22
CA LEU A 40 -5.52 -5.75 12.18
C LEU A 40 -6.93 -5.59 12.77
N MET A 41 -7.64 -6.70 12.97
CA MET A 41 -9.06 -6.70 13.34
C MET A 41 -9.21 -6.65 14.86
N ALA A 42 -10.10 -5.78 15.35
CA ALA A 42 -10.40 -5.70 16.76
C ALA A 42 -11.28 -6.89 17.21
N PRO A 43 -11.32 -7.23 18.51
CA PRO A 43 -12.27 -8.21 19.02
C PRO A 43 -13.71 -7.88 18.59
N GLY A 44 -14.39 -8.84 17.99
CA GLY A 44 -15.76 -8.69 17.47
C GLY A 44 -15.86 -8.22 16.02
N ASP A 45 -14.76 -7.77 15.41
CA ASP A 45 -14.69 -7.54 13.97
C ASP A 45 -14.81 -8.86 13.21
N VAL A 46 -15.40 -8.79 12.02
CA VAL A 46 -15.59 -9.95 11.14
C VAL A 46 -15.10 -9.65 9.73
N ARG A 47 -14.77 -10.69 8.98
CA ARG A 47 -14.50 -10.57 7.55
C ARG A 47 -15.79 -10.49 6.77
N VAL A 48 -15.81 -9.72 5.69
CA VAL A 48 -16.98 -9.61 4.81
C VAL A 48 -17.34 -10.97 4.19
N GLU A 49 -16.34 -11.82 3.92
CA GLU A 49 -16.55 -13.19 3.44
C GLU A 49 -17.45 -14.02 4.38
N ALA A 50 -17.31 -13.85 5.70
CA ALA A 50 -18.14 -14.57 6.67
C ALA A 50 -19.61 -14.12 6.61
N LEU A 51 -19.86 -12.85 6.31
CA LEU A 51 -21.21 -12.32 6.11
C LEU A 51 -21.81 -12.77 4.78
N GLU A 52 -21.01 -12.83 3.72
CA GLU A 52 -21.40 -13.34 2.40
C GLU A 52 -21.79 -14.83 2.48
N GLN A 53 -20.99 -15.64 3.18
CA GLN A 53 -21.29 -17.05 3.41
C GLN A 53 -22.59 -17.23 4.20
N ALA A 54 -22.74 -16.52 5.32
CA ALA A 54 -23.96 -16.56 6.12
C ALA A 54 -25.21 -16.13 5.33
N ALA A 55 -25.09 -15.13 4.43
CA ALA A 55 -26.20 -14.72 3.58
C ALA A 55 -26.59 -15.82 2.56
N SER A 56 -25.61 -16.57 2.06
CA SER A 56 -25.83 -17.69 1.15
C SER A 56 -26.52 -18.87 1.86
N ASP A 57 -26.17 -19.10 3.13
CA ASP A 57 -26.76 -20.14 3.97
C ASP A 57 -28.17 -19.78 4.49
N VAL A 58 -28.52 -18.49 4.60
CA VAL A 58 -29.88 -18.02 4.97
C VAL A 58 -30.92 -18.41 3.91
N THR A 59 -30.52 -18.54 2.64
CA THR A 59 -31.36 -19.16 1.59
C THR A 59 -31.75 -20.61 1.93
N ALA A 60 -31.08 -21.24 2.90
CA ALA A 60 -31.37 -22.57 3.46
C ALA A 60 -32.01 -22.54 4.88
N GLY A 61 -32.53 -21.39 5.34
CA GLY A 61 -33.43 -21.32 6.50
C GLY A 61 -32.85 -20.79 7.83
N ALA A 62 -31.61 -20.28 7.86
CA ALA A 62 -31.03 -19.71 9.07
C ALA A 62 -31.40 -18.22 9.30
N HIS A 63 -31.50 -17.77 10.56
CA HIS A 63 -31.69 -16.35 10.91
C HIS A 63 -30.40 -15.54 10.69
N ARG A 64 -30.52 -14.43 9.94
CA ARG A 64 -29.39 -13.52 9.62
C ARG A 64 -29.06 -12.63 10.84
N PRO A 65 -27.82 -12.62 11.36
CA PRO A 65 -27.42 -11.57 12.29
C PRO A 65 -27.43 -10.20 11.57
N PRO A 66 -27.90 -9.12 12.20
CA PRO A 66 -28.01 -7.82 11.54
C PRO A 66 -26.63 -7.27 11.16
N ALA A 67 -26.32 -7.29 9.86
CA ALA A 67 -25.11 -6.67 9.31
C ALA A 67 -25.12 -5.13 9.47
N ARG A 68 -26.31 -4.53 9.59
CA ARG A 68 -26.53 -3.09 9.78
C ARG A 68 -25.88 -2.50 11.05
N ASP A 69 -25.62 -3.34 12.06
CA ASP A 69 -24.99 -2.92 13.31
C ASP A 69 -23.44 -2.90 13.22
N ARG A 70 -22.88 -3.13 12.03
CA ARG A 70 -21.44 -3.11 11.75
C ARG A 70 -21.05 -1.99 10.82
N VAL A 71 -19.85 -1.45 11.01
CA VAL A 71 -19.23 -0.49 10.10
C VAL A 71 -18.41 -1.22 9.05
N GLY A 72 -18.65 -0.94 7.77
CA GLY A 72 -17.84 -1.47 6.68
C GLY A 72 -16.46 -0.83 6.66
N ARG A 73 -15.41 -1.64 6.58
CA ARG A 73 -14.02 -1.21 6.41
C ARG A 73 -13.39 -1.93 5.23
N ALA A 74 -12.76 -1.18 4.34
CA ALA A 74 -11.95 -1.76 3.27
C ALA A 74 -10.47 -1.60 3.66
N TRP A 75 -9.67 -2.64 3.44
CA TRP A 75 -8.22 -2.55 3.56
C TRP A 75 -7.67 -1.49 2.61
N CYS A 76 -8.11 -1.54 1.35
CA CYS A 76 -7.93 -0.50 0.35
C CYS A 76 -9.30 -0.16 -0.25
N VAL A 77 -9.63 1.12 -0.39
CA VAL A 77 -10.96 1.56 -0.86
C VAL A 77 -11.06 1.46 -2.38
N THR A 78 -11.25 0.24 -2.88
CA THR A 78 -11.44 -0.02 -4.31
C THR A 78 -12.93 -0.24 -4.64
N PRO A 79 -13.37 -0.01 -5.90
CA PRO A 79 -14.76 -0.21 -6.30
C PRO A 79 -15.30 -1.58 -5.92
N THR A 80 -14.50 -2.64 -6.11
CA THR A 80 -14.91 -3.99 -5.73
C THR A 80 -15.08 -4.14 -4.22
N ALA A 81 -14.18 -3.57 -3.40
CA ALA A 81 -14.31 -3.63 -1.94
C ALA A 81 -15.57 -2.90 -1.46
N VAL A 82 -15.85 -1.71 -2.02
CA VAL A 82 -17.06 -0.94 -1.71
C VAL A 82 -18.32 -1.70 -2.13
N ALA A 83 -18.34 -2.32 -3.31
CA ALA A 83 -19.46 -3.12 -3.78
C ALA A 83 -19.74 -4.32 -2.86
N ARG A 84 -18.70 -5.03 -2.41
CA ARG A 84 -18.83 -6.16 -1.47
C ARG A 84 -19.35 -5.73 -0.11
N LEU A 85 -18.84 -4.62 0.44
CA LEU A 85 -19.35 -4.09 1.71
C LEU A 85 -20.83 -3.66 1.58
N ARG A 86 -21.20 -3.01 0.47
CA ARG A 86 -22.60 -2.65 0.19
C ARG A 86 -23.49 -3.89 0.10
N ALA A 87 -23.06 -4.92 -0.61
CA ALA A 87 -23.79 -6.19 -0.74
C ALA A 87 -23.96 -6.91 0.61
N ALA A 88 -22.97 -6.82 1.49
CA ALA A 88 -23.05 -7.36 2.85
C ALA A 88 -24.07 -6.64 3.74
N GLY A 89 -24.53 -5.44 3.37
CA GLY A 89 -25.55 -4.67 4.09
C GLY A 89 -25.04 -4.01 5.37
N VAL A 90 -23.74 -3.68 5.42
CA VAL A 90 -23.12 -2.98 6.55
C VAL A 90 -23.23 -1.46 6.39
N ARG A 91 -23.07 -0.71 7.48
CA ARG A 91 -23.02 0.76 7.42
C ARG A 91 -21.71 1.23 6.79
N LEU A 92 -21.78 1.90 5.66
CA LEU A 92 -20.59 2.46 5.01
C LEU A 92 -20.30 3.86 5.58
N PRO A 93 -19.09 4.11 6.13
CA PRO A 93 -18.67 5.47 6.43
C PRO A 93 -18.40 6.26 5.13
N ALA A 94 -18.09 7.55 5.25
CA ALA A 94 -17.48 8.30 4.17
C ALA A 94 -16.19 7.58 3.70
N MET A 95 -15.99 7.52 2.39
CA MET A 95 -14.86 6.86 1.76
C MET A 95 -14.28 7.77 0.68
N PRO A 96 -12.95 7.81 0.49
CA PRO A 96 -12.34 8.55 -0.60
C PRO A 96 -12.80 7.98 -1.95
N SER A 97 -12.77 8.83 -2.99
CA SER A 97 -13.00 8.36 -4.36
C SER A 97 -11.93 7.37 -4.79
N PHE A 98 -12.24 6.53 -5.76
CA PHE A 98 -11.26 5.58 -6.27
C PHE A 98 -10.07 6.31 -6.96
N GLU A 99 -10.34 7.46 -7.59
CA GLU A 99 -9.35 8.34 -8.16
C GLU A 99 -8.39 8.88 -7.10
N ALA A 100 -8.91 9.31 -5.95
CA ALA A 100 -8.10 9.76 -4.81
C ALA A 100 -7.18 8.64 -4.29
N VAL A 101 -7.75 7.44 -4.12
CA VAL A 101 -7.00 6.25 -3.68
C VAL A 101 -5.91 5.91 -4.70
N ARG A 102 -6.22 5.96 -6.00
CA ARG A 102 -5.28 5.69 -7.08
C ARG A 102 -4.16 6.72 -7.14
N ALA A 103 -4.46 8.00 -6.96
CA ALA A 103 -3.47 9.08 -6.97
C ALA A 103 -2.43 8.92 -5.84
N VAL A 104 -2.87 8.59 -4.63
CA VAL A 104 -1.97 8.39 -3.48
C VAL A 104 -1.14 7.10 -3.59
N ASN A 105 -1.67 6.06 -4.24
CA ASN A 105 -0.96 4.80 -4.46
C ASN A 105 -0.10 4.78 -5.73
N ASP A 106 -0.04 5.89 -6.48
CA ASP A 106 0.78 6.00 -7.67
C ASP A 106 2.25 6.24 -7.26
N ARG A 107 3.16 5.34 -7.66
CA ARG A 107 4.59 5.52 -7.37
C ARG A 107 5.19 6.80 -7.93
N ALA A 108 4.56 7.45 -8.90
CA ALA A 108 4.97 8.79 -9.34
C ALA A 108 5.00 9.81 -8.18
N LEU A 109 4.19 9.60 -7.14
CA LEU A 109 4.19 10.42 -5.92
C LEU A 109 5.56 10.45 -5.23
N GLN A 110 6.32 9.36 -5.27
CA GLN A 110 7.62 9.23 -4.60
C GLN A 110 8.60 10.33 -5.01
N ARG A 111 8.54 10.75 -6.29
CA ARG A 111 9.39 11.82 -6.82
C ARG A 111 9.16 13.17 -6.14
N SER A 112 7.96 13.41 -5.64
CA SER A 112 7.58 14.68 -5.01
C SER A 112 7.92 14.74 -3.52
N LEU A 113 8.40 13.65 -2.93
CA LEU A 113 8.71 13.58 -1.51
C LEU A 113 10.12 14.12 -1.23
N PRO A 114 10.29 14.94 -0.17
CA PRO A 114 11.62 15.33 0.33
C PRO A 114 12.45 14.09 0.66
N GLY A 115 13.69 14.04 0.18
CA GLY A 115 14.56 12.87 0.34
C GLY A 115 14.21 11.70 -0.59
N GLY A 116 13.34 11.90 -1.59
CA GLY A 116 13.10 10.97 -2.67
C GLY A 116 14.40 10.56 -3.37
N HIS A 117 14.51 9.30 -3.80
CA HIS A 117 15.71 8.84 -4.49
C HIS A 117 15.88 9.61 -5.81
N ALA A 118 16.93 10.44 -5.92
CA ALA A 118 17.09 11.41 -7.01
C ALA A 118 17.03 10.80 -8.43
N ASP A 119 17.47 9.54 -8.56
CA ASP A 119 17.45 8.81 -9.84
C ASP A 119 16.10 8.13 -10.17
N GLY A 120 15.15 8.15 -9.24
CA GLY A 120 13.84 7.50 -9.34
C GLY A 120 12.93 8.19 -10.35
N GLU A 121 12.38 7.43 -11.30
CA GLU A 121 11.39 7.95 -12.24
C GLU A 121 10.37 6.90 -12.68
N LEU A 122 9.18 7.37 -13.06
CA LEU A 122 8.21 6.54 -13.76
C LEU A 122 8.59 6.48 -15.25
N VAL A 123 8.91 5.29 -15.72
CA VAL A 123 9.25 5.00 -17.12
C VAL A 123 8.03 4.42 -17.84
N THR A 124 7.59 5.10 -18.89
CA THR A 124 6.44 4.70 -19.73
C THR A 124 6.83 4.49 -21.20
N ASP A 125 8.14 4.50 -21.48
CA ASP A 125 8.72 4.39 -22.82
C ASP A 125 9.92 3.41 -22.78
N GLU A 126 9.99 2.53 -23.77
CA GLU A 126 11.05 1.53 -23.88
C GLU A 126 12.42 2.16 -24.16
N ALA A 127 12.50 3.21 -24.97
CA ALA A 127 13.75 3.88 -25.27
C ALA A 127 14.36 4.49 -24.01
N ARG A 128 13.54 5.13 -23.16
CA ARG A 128 13.95 5.65 -21.85
C ARG A 128 14.40 4.53 -20.90
N LEU A 129 13.67 3.42 -20.84
CA LEU A 129 14.08 2.25 -20.06
C LEU A 129 15.48 1.78 -20.48
N ARG A 130 15.68 1.53 -21.78
CA ARG A 130 16.97 1.05 -22.31
C ARG A 130 18.08 2.07 -22.10
N GLY A 131 17.80 3.36 -22.27
CA GLY A 131 18.76 4.45 -22.01
C GLY A 131 19.24 4.49 -20.56
N LYS A 132 18.32 4.34 -19.59
CA LYS A 132 18.66 4.27 -18.16
C LYS A 132 19.54 3.05 -17.83
N LEU A 133 19.20 1.88 -18.38
CA LEU A 133 19.98 0.66 -18.18
C LEU A 133 21.36 0.73 -18.83
N ALA A 134 21.48 1.37 -19.99
CA ALA A 134 22.73 1.58 -20.70
C ALA A 134 23.67 2.56 -19.96
N ALA A 135 23.12 3.49 -19.17
CA ALA A 135 23.91 4.41 -18.35
C ALA A 135 24.65 3.75 -17.17
N GLY A 136 24.51 2.44 -16.98
CA GLY A 136 25.24 1.67 -15.97
C GLY A 136 24.56 1.62 -14.61
N GLY A 137 25.18 0.89 -13.67
CA GLY A 137 24.70 0.63 -12.31
C GLY A 137 23.58 -0.41 -12.20
N ARG A 138 23.23 -0.78 -10.96
CA ARG A 138 22.10 -1.67 -10.67
C ARG A 138 20.83 -0.87 -10.43
N TRP A 139 19.71 -1.41 -10.89
CA TRP A 139 18.42 -0.74 -10.85
C TRP A 139 17.37 -1.62 -10.18
N ARG A 140 16.44 -0.99 -9.48
CA ARG A 140 15.22 -1.61 -8.96
C ARG A 140 14.06 -1.16 -9.84
N ALA A 141 13.40 -2.12 -10.47
CA ALA A 141 12.16 -1.90 -11.20
C ALA A 141 10.96 -2.33 -10.36
N LYS A 142 9.96 -1.45 -10.23
CA LYS A 142 8.73 -1.66 -9.48
C LYS A 142 7.53 -1.35 -10.39
N PRO A 143 6.42 -2.10 -10.33
CA PRO A 143 5.17 -1.70 -10.99
C PRO A 143 4.74 -0.29 -10.57
N ARG A 144 4.04 0.47 -11.42
CA ARG A 144 3.45 1.76 -10.98
C ARG A 144 2.51 1.62 -9.78
N PHE A 145 1.68 0.57 -9.80
CA PHE A 145 0.81 0.17 -8.68
C PHE A 145 1.22 -1.23 -8.20
N GLY A 146 1.59 -1.37 -6.93
CA GLY A 146 2.18 -2.60 -6.40
C GLY A 146 2.31 -2.55 -4.88
N MET A 147 2.59 -3.68 -4.22
CA MET A 147 2.70 -3.76 -2.76
C MET A 147 3.72 -4.80 -2.30
N ALA A 148 4.27 -4.59 -1.09
CA ALA A 148 4.98 -5.59 -0.29
C ALA A 148 6.10 -6.34 -1.03
N GLY A 149 6.95 -5.61 -1.76
CA GLY A 149 8.05 -6.21 -2.53
C GLY A 149 7.62 -7.03 -3.76
N ARG A 150 6.32 -7.29 -3.95
CA ARG A 150 5.84 -8.22 -4.97
C ARG A 150 6.01 -7.67 -6.36
N GLY A 151 6.52 -8.52 -7.24
CA GLY A 151 6.71 -8.19 -8.63
C GLY A 151 7.72 -7.07 -8.82
N GLN A 152 8.67 -6.87 -7.91
CA GLN A 152 9.81 -6.00 -8.18
C GLN A 152 10.96 -6.82 -8.78
N ARG A 153 11.85 -6.17 -9.55
CA ARG A 153 13.04 -6.81 -10.12
C ARG A 153 14.27 -5.97 -9.87
N THR A 154 15.36 -6.63 -9.52
CA THR A 154 16.71 -6.04 -9.60
C THR A 154 17.22 -6.29 -11.02
N LEU A 155 17.70 -5.24 -11.66
CA LEU A 155 18.21 -5.26 -13.03
C LEU A 155 19.68 -4.82 -13.00
N ASP A 156 20.52 -5.56 -13.71
CA ASP A 156 21.92 -5.20 -13.88
C ASP A 156 22.11 -4.26 -15.08
N ALA A 157 23.17 -3.45 -15.02
CA ALA A 157 23.56 -2.55 -16.09
C ALA A 157 23.61 -3.24 -17.45
N GLY A 158 22.96 -2.64 -18.46
CA GLY A 158 23.03 -3.08 -19.85
C GLY A 158 22.53 -4.50 -20.15
N ARG A 159 21.91 -5.19 -19.19
CA ARG A 159 21.44 -6.58 -19.37
C ARG A 159 19.97 -6.68 -19.00
N LEU A 160 19.14 -6.96 -20.00
CA LEU A 160 17.81 -7.51 -19.80
C LEU A 160 17.84 -8.94 -20.32
N ASP A 161 17.55 -9.91 -19.46
CA ASP A 161 17.30 -11.26 -19.94
C ASP A 161 15.87 -11.38 -20.50
N ALA A 162 15.58 -12.53 -21.12
CA ALA A 162 14.25 -12.75 -21.71
C ALA A 162 13.12 -12.73 -20.66
N ALA A 163 13.41 -13.03 -19.39
CA ALA A 163 12.42 -12.98 -18.31
C ALA A 163 12.17 -11.53 -17.85
N ASP A 164 13.20 -10.69 -17.83
CA ASP A 164 13.09 -9.27 -17.56
C ASP A 164 12.30 -8.56 -18.67
N GLU A 165 12.59 -8.84 -19.94
CA GLU A 165 11.85 -8.25 -21.06
C GLU A 165 10.36 -8.63 -21.03
N ARG A 166 10.05 -9.91 -20.81
CA ARG A 166 8.65 -10.38 -20.64
C ARG A 166 7.93 -9.71 -19.47
N TRP A 167 8.68 -9.27 -18.45
CA TRP A 167 8.11 -8.62 -17.28
C TRP A 167 7.99 -7.09 -17.45
N LEU A 168 9.01 -6.43 -17.99
CA LEU A 168 9.13 -4.98 -18.13
C LEU A 168 8.32 -4.43 -19.30
N LEU A 169 8.55 -4.94 -20.51
CA LEU A 169 8.10 -4.28 -21.74
C LEU A 169 6.57 -4.12 -21.80
N PRO A 170 5.75 -5.13 -21.45
CA PRO A 170 4.30 -4.96 -21.42
C PRO A 170 3.83 -3.94 -20.37
N ARG A 171 4.58 -3.74 -19.28
CA ARG A 171 4.22 -2.80 -18.22
C ARG A 171 4.57 -1.38 -18.59
N VAL A 172 5.77 -1.17 -19.12
CA VAL A 172 6.24 0.14 -19.59
C VAL A 172 5.21 0.77 -20.53
N THR A 173 4.71 0.00 -21.49
CA THR A 173 3.77 0.51 -22.52
C THR A 173 2.32 0.62 -22.07
N THR A 174 1.92 -0.01 -20.96
CA THR A 174 0.51 -0.02 -20.51
C THR A 174 0.24 0.81 -19.27
N THR A 175 1.10 0.68 -18.26
CA THR A 175 0.87 1.27 -16.92
C THR A 175 2.05 2.09 -16.44
N GLY A 176 3.26 1.81 -16.94
CA GLY A 176 4.52 2.36 -16.48
C GLY A 176 5.21 1.48 -15.43
N VAL A 177 6.51 1.63 -15.35
CA VAL A 177 7.39 0.99 -14.36
C VAL A 177 8.16 2.09 -13.64
N TRP A 178 8.11 2.08 -12.31
CA TRP A 178 8.99 2.92 -11.51
C TRP A 178 10.39 2.31 -11.51
N LEU A 179 11.39 3.09 -11.90
CA LEU A 179 12.79 2.68 -11.97
C LEU A 179 13.63 3.58 -11.08
N GLU A 180 14.36 2.99 -10.15
CA GLU A 180 15.26 3.70 -9.23
C GLU A 180 16.56 2.90 -9.02
N ARG A 181 17.58 3.48 -8.41
CA ARG A 181 18.81 2.73 -8.13
C ARG A 181 18.55 1.60 -7.14
N GLU A 182 19.23 0.49 -7.35
CA GLU A 182 19.24 -0.58 -6.36
C GLU A 182 20.06 -0.16 -5.14
N LEU A 183 19.43 -0.22 -3.96
CA LEU A 183 20.04 0.15 -2.68
C LEU A 183 20.47 -1.08 -1.90
N ASP A 184 21.59 -0.98 -1.19
CA ASP A 184 21.99 -1.97 -0.19
C ASP A 184 21.24 -1.72 1.13
N VAL A 185 19.99 -2.19 1.18
CA VAL A 185 19.07 -1.97 2.30
C VAL A 185 19.51 -2.76 3.53
N ARG A 186 19.71 -2.06 4.64
CA ARG A 186 20.08 -2.62 5.95
C ARG A 186 18.87 -2.83 6.85
N ALA A 187 17.87 -1.96 6.74
CA ALA A 187 16.64 -2.06 7.51
C ALA A 187 15.47 -1.36 6.80
N GLU A 188 14.28 -1.91 7.02
CA GLU A 188 13.01 -1.38 6.52
C GLU A 188 12.14 -0.95 7.70
N TYR A 189 11.50 0.20 7.57
CA TYR A 189 10.56 0.76 8.53
C TYR A 189 9.32 1.26 7.80
N ALA A 190 8.22 1.40 8.52
CA ALA A 190 7.01 2.04 8.03
C ALA A 190 6.53 3.10 9.01
N LEU A 191 6.14 4.26 8.47
CA LEU A 191 5.36 5.27 9.16
C LEU A 191 3.88 5.01 8.83
N HIS A 192 3.05 4.91 9.86
CA HIS A 192 1.61 4.76 9.71
C HIS A 192 0.93 6.09 9.97
N LEU A 193 0.19 6.59 8.99
CA LEU A 193 -0.48 7.88 9.01
C LEU A 193 -1.98 7.66 8.91
N CYS A 194 -2.77 8.48 9.61
CA CYS A 194 -4.21 8.56 9.41
C CYS A 194 -4.57 9.99 9.05
N PHE A 195 -5.19 10.17 7.90
CA PHE A 195 -5.68 11.46 7.42
C PHE A 195 -7.18 11.53 7.55
N GLY A 196 -7.67 12.61 8.13
CA GLY A 196 -9.07 13.01 8.05
C GLY A 196 -9.16 14.39 7.39
N PRO A 197 -10.38 14.86 7.11
CA PRO A 197 -10.59 16.23 6.64
C PRO A 197 -9.90 17.22 7.59
N GLY A 198 -8.95 18.00 7.05
CA GLY A 198 -8.23 19.06 7.76
C GLY A 198 -7.22 18.62 8.83
N HIS A 199 -6.92 17.32 8.98
CA HIS A 199 -5.92 16.88 9.97
C HIS A 199 -5.18 15.60 9.58
N ALA A 200 -3.94 15.50 10.06
CA ALA A 200 -3.07 14.34 9.91
C ALA A 200 -2.61 13.87 11.29
N ARG A 201 -2.67 12.56 11.53
CA ARG A 201 -2.08 11.93 12.72
C ARG A 201 -1.03 10.91 12.30
N VAL A 202 0.19 11.07 12.77
CA VAL A 202 1.20 9.99 12.75
C VAL A 202 0.82 9.00 13.85
N ALA A 203 0.44 7.79 13.47
CA ALA A 203 -0.02 6.76 14.38
C ALA A 203 1.15 6.01 15.04
N ARG A 204 2.11 5.51 14.26
CA ARG A 204 3.21 4.68 14.79
C ARG A 204 4.35 4.52 13.79
N VAL A 205 5.58 4.33 14.31
CA VAL A 205 6.72 3.83 13.55
C VAL A 205 6.87 2.33 13.80
N CYS A 206 7.05 1.55 12.74
CA CYS A 206 7.22 0.11 12.81
C CYS A 206 8.48 -0.31 12.07
N ARG A 207 9.34 -1.11 12.69
CA ARG A 207 10.38 -1.84 11.98
C ARG A 207 9.78 -3.06 11.30
N GLN A 208 10.06 -3.23 10.02
CA GLN A 208 9.61 -4.37 9.22
C GLN A 208 10.70 -5.42 9.13
N ARG A 209 10.31 -6.69 9.20
CA ARG A 209 11.16 -7.82 8.80
C ARG A 209 10.65 -8.36 7.49
N CYS A 210 11.47 -8.27 6.46
CA CYS A 210 11.22 -8.84 5.15
C CYS A 210 12.16 -10.03 4.91
N ASP A 211 11.80 -10.92 3.99
CA ASP A 211 12.74 -11.93 3.51
C ASP A 211 13.69 -11.38 2.42
N ALA A 212 14.57 -12.23 1.89
CA ALA A 212 15.53 -11.86 0.86
C ALA A 212 14.90 -11.35 -0.45
N HIS A 213 13.59 -11.52 -0.64
CA HIS A 213 12.85 -11.02 -1.79
C HIS A 213 12.04 -9.75 -1.48
N GLY A 214 12.24 -9.15 -0.29
CA GLY A 214 11.50 -7.97 0.15
C GLY A 214 10.05 -8.27 0.56
N GLN A 215 9.71 -9.54 0.79
CA GLN A 215 8.35 -9.90 1.20
C GLN A 215 8.22 -9.82 2.72
N TRP A 216 7.21 -9.08 3.18
CA TRP A 216 6.91 -8.89 4.59
C TRP A 216 6.71 -10.22 5.36
N ARG A 217 7.32 -10.30 6.55
CA ARG A 217 7.23 -11.42 7.50
C ARG A 217 6.63 -11.01 8.84
N SER A 218 7.06 -9.88 9.40
CA SER A 218 6.51 -9.33 10.64
C SER A 218 6.81 -7.83 10.76
N SER A 219 6.10 -7.17 11.67
CA SER A 219 6.36 -5.78 12.07
C SER A 219 6.48 -5.71 13.59
N ALA A 220 7.37 -4.86 14.08
CA ALA A 220 7.49 -4.54 15.49
C ALA A 220 7.51 -3.02 15.66
N ALA A 221 6.78 -2.53 16.65
CA ALA A 221 6.80 -1.12 16.99
C ALA A 221 8.18 -0.68 17.47
N VAL A 222 8.56 0.53 17.09
CA VAL A 222 9.78 1.20 17.54
C VAL A 222 9.46 2.68 17.78
N ASP A 223 10.29 3.35 18.57
CA ASP A 223 10.08 4.77 18.87
C ASP A 223 10.53 5.68 17.71
N GLU A 224 11.62 5.29 17.03
CA GLU A 224 12.23 6.09 15.97
C GLU A 224 12.89 5.23 14.87
N VAL A 225 13.18 5.87 13.74
CA VAL A 225 14.00 5.29 12.67
C VAL A 225 15.44 5.81 12.86
N PRO A 226 16.43 4.94 13.07
CA PRO A 226 17.82 5.37 13.21
C PRO A 226 18.29 6.21 12.00
N GLY A 227 18.91 7.35 12.28
CA GLY A 227 19.42 8.27 11.26
C GLY A 227 18.35 9.15 10.60
N LEU A 228 17.06 8.97 10.90
CA LEU A 228 16.01 9.85 10.38
C LEU A 228 15.82 11.05 11.32
N HIS A 229 16.23 12.23 10.86
CA HIS A 229 16.04 13.45 11.63
C HIS A 229 14.54 13.81 11.71
N PRO A 230 14.01 14.27 12.85
CA PRO A 230 12.59 14.63 13.00
C PRO A 230 12.10 15.63 11.96
N ARG A 231 12.92 16.62 11.58
CA ARG A 231 12.57 17.60 10.52
C ARG A 231 12.36 16.93 9.16
N ASP A 232 13.16 15.94 8.79
CA ASP A 232 13.04 15.25 7.50
C ASP A 232 11.82 14.34 7.49
N ARG A 233 11.55 13.67 8.62
CA ARG A 233 10.30 12.92 8.83
C ARG A 233 9.09 13.84 8.67
N ASP A 234 9.07 14.96 9.35
CA ASP A 234 7.92 15.88 9.36
C ASP A 234 7.73 16.53 7.98
N ALA A 235 8.82 16.85 7.26
CA ALA A 235 8.77 17.32 5.88
C ALA A 235 8.20 16.26 4.91
N ALA A 236 8.61 15.00 5.04
CA ALA A 236 8.06 13.91 4.22
C ALA A 236 6.59 13.65 4.53
N VAL A 237 6.20 13.61 5.81
CA VAL A 237 4.79 13.49 6.24
C VAL A 237 3.97 14.65 5.69
N ARG A 238 4.49 15.88 5.73
CA ARG A 238 3.82 17.05 5.17
C ARG A 238 3.65 16.93 3.66
N ALA A 239 4.66 16.48 2.93
CA ALA A 239 4.55 16.28 1.48
C ALA A 239 3.52 15.21 1.11
N VAL A 240 3.45 14.12 1.88
CA VAL A 240 2.40 13.09 1.72
C VAL A 240 1.01 13.67 2.04
N PHE A 241 0.89 14.49 3.10
CA PHE A 241 -0.35 15.17 3.43
C PHE A 241 -0.82 16.08 2.29
N ASP A 242 0.05 16.97 1.82
CA ASP A 242 -0.32 17.92 0.76
C ASP A 242 -0.69 17.17 -0.53
N ALA A 243 -0.09 16.01 -0.80
CA ALA A 243 -0.46 15.18 -1.93
C ALA A 243 -1.80 14.46 -1.74
N ALA A 244 -2.08 13.95 -0.53
CA ALA A 244 -3.37 13.37 -0.19
C ALA A 244 -4.49 14.42 -0.27
N GLU A 245 -4.26 15.63 0.25
CA GLU A 245 -5.22 16.74 0.19
C GLU A 245 -5.51 17.16 -1.25
N ARG A 246 -4.48 17.33 -2.10
CA ARG A 246 -4.66 17.62 -3.54
C ARG A 246 -5.44 16.53 -4.27
N ALA A 247 -5.35 15.29 -3.82
CA ALA A 247 -6.07 14.15 -4.39
C ALA A 247 -7.47 13.96 -3.79
N ASP A 248 -7.88 14.78 -2.81
CA ASP A 248 -9.10 14.58 -2.01
C ASP A 248 -9.12 13.19 -1.31
N TYR A 249 -7.93 12.71 -0.91
CA TYR A 249 -7.76 11.47 -0.19
C TYR A 249 -7.83 11.69 1.32
N PHE A 250 -8.62 10.86 1.99
CA PHE A 250 -8.62 10.70 3.44
C PHE A 250 -8.65 9.21 3.80
N GLY A 251 -8.05 8.86 4.93
CA GLY A 251 -7.90 7.49 5.38
C GLY A 251 -6.47 7.13 5.78
N PRO A 252 -6.18 5.83 5.94
CA PRO A 252 -4.86 5.35 6.32
C PRO A 252 -3.84 5.48 5.18
N ILE A 253 -2.63 5.92 5.49
CA ILE A 253 -1.48 5.86 4.58
C ILE A 253 -0.31 5.17 5.28
N GLY A 254 0.31 4.21 4.61
CA GLY A 254 1.63 3.69 4.96
C GLY A 254 2.71 4.38 4.14
N VAL A 255 3.79 4.80 4.79
CA VAL A 255 5.00 5.35 4.15
C VAL A 255 6.17 4.48 4.53
N ASP A 256 6.78 3.81 3.55
CA ASP A 256 7.96 2.98 3.79
C ASP A 256 9.22 3.85 3.87
N VAL A 257 10.13 3.46 4.76
CA VAL A 257 11.40 4.14 5.03
C VAL A 257 12.52 3.10 5.00
N LEU A 258 13.53 3.33 4.19
CA LEU A 258 14.69 2.46 4.05
C LEU A 258 15.91 3.09 4.73
N VAL A 259 16.63 2.29 5.49
CA VAL A 259 18.01 2.61 5.91
C VAL A 259 18.94 1.77 5.05
N TYR A 260 19.87 2.41 4.35
CA TYR A 260 20.72 1.76 3.35
C TYR A 260 22.17 2.27 3.40
N ASP A 261 23.09 1.51 2.83
CA ASP A 261 24.50 1.90 2.66
C ASP A 261 24.66 2.77 1.40
N ASP A 262 25.23 3.96 1.54
CA ASP A 262 25.44 4.89 0.43
C ASP A 262 26.65 4.53 -0.46
N GLY A 263 27.35 3.43 -0.15
CA GLY A 263 28.56 3.00 -0.86
C GLY A 263 29.83 3.71 -0.41
N SER A 264 29.73 4.75 0.43
CA SER A 264 30.85 5.36 1.15
C SER A 264 31.09 4.72 2.53
N GLY A 265 30.33 3.68 2.87
CA GLY A 265 30.33 3.05 4.19
C GLY A 265 29.50 3.80 5.23
N ARG A 266 28.71 4.80 4.81
CA ARG A 266 27.79 5.54 5.68
C ARG A 266 26.36 5.06 5.47
N SER A 267 25.60 5.05 6.57
CA SER A 267 24.16 4.79 6.50
C SER A 267 23.41 6.05 6.08
N SER A 268 22.51 5.91 5.12
CA SER A 268 21.59 6.93 4.64
C SER A 268 20.14 6.48 4.80
N VAL A 269 19.21 7.43 4.79
CA VAL A 269 17.77 7.18 4.96
C VAL A 269 17.01 7.65 3.73
N TYR A 270 16.16 6.77 3.19
CA TYR A 270 15.22 7.07 2.11
C TYR A 270 13.80 6.99 2.67
N VAL A 271 13.18 8.16 2.88
CA VAL A 271 11.79 8.28 3.32
C VAL A 271 10.87 8.31 2.11
N GLY A 272 9.83 7.46 2.11
CA GLY A 272 8.88 7.42 1.00
C GLY A 272 9.30 6.53 -0.15
N SER A 273 10.09 5.48 0.11
CA SER A 273 10.43 4.45 -0.88
C SER A 273 9.21 3.71 -1.43
N ASP A 274 8.11 3.76 -0.68
CA ASP A 274 6.76 3.44 -1.12
C ASP A 274 5.74 4.24 -0.31
N VAL A 275 4.63 4.61 -0.94
CA VAL A 275 3.48 5.26 -0.28
C VAL A 275 2.22 4.50 -0.66
N GLN A 276 1.42 4.17 0.34
CA GLN A 276 0.31 3.23 0.20
C GLN A 276 -0.93 3.80 0.88
N GLY A 277 -1.90 4.29 0.11
CA GLY A 277 -3.18 4.81 0.61
C GLY A 277 -4.14 3.70 1.03
N ARG A 278 -3.75 2.93 2.06
CA ARG A 278 -4.46 1.76 2.60
C ARG A 278 -3.95 1.42 3.99
N PHE A 279 -4.66 0.51 4.67
CA PHE A 279 -4.11 -0.18 5.83
C PHE A 279 -2.87 -0.99 5.41
N THR A 280 -1.93 -1.17 6.33
CA THR A 280 -0.71 -1.95 6.11
C THR A 280 -0.50 -2.93 7.27
N MET A 281 0.30 -3.98 7.06
CA MET A 281 0.48 -5.07 8.03
C MET A 281 1.12 -4.64 9.36
N GLY A 282 1.75 -3.47 9.42
CA GLY A 282 2.31 -2.90 10.66
C GLY A 282 1.30 -2.10 11.48
N TRP A 283 0.06 -1.97 11.01
CA TRP A 283 -0.99 -1.19 11.66
C TRP A 283 -1.48 -1.88 12.94
N ASN A 284 -0.74 -1.76 14.04
CA ASN A 284 -1.15 -2.29 15.33
C ASN A 284 -1.38 -1.13 16.30
N GLY A 285 -2.62 -0.63 16.34
CA GLY A 285 -2.95 0.56 17.12
C GLY A 285 -4.44 0.86 17.10
N GLY A 286 -5.23 -0.04 17.70
CA GLY A 286 -6.06 0.21 18.88
C GLY A 286 -7.05 1.39 18.96
N GLU A 287 -7.02 2.34 18.05
CA GLU A 287 -8.03 3.37 17.94
C GLU A 287 -8.61 3.37 16.53
N PRO A 288 -9.94 3.42 16.41
CA PRO A 288 -10.58 3.47 15.12
C PRO A 288 -10.05 4.68 14.37
N VAL A 289 -9.51 4.41 13.20
CA VAL A 289 -9.72 5.18 11.98
C VAL A 289 -10.94 6.06 12.17
N CYS A 290 -10.71 7.32 12.51
CA CYS A 290 -11.71 8.36 12.48
C CYS A 290 -13.10 8.00 13.06
N ALA A 291 -13.23 7.22 14.16
CA ALA A 291 -14.57 7.09 14.78
C ALA A 291 -15.04 8.41 15.40
N SER A 292 -14.11 9.33 15.69
CA SER A 292 -14.38 10.71 16.10
C SER A 292 -14.29 11.72 14.97
N CYS A 293 -13.90 11.33 13.74
CA CYS A 293 -14.12 12.17 12.57
C CYS A 293 -15.57 12.00 12.18
N ALA A 294 -16.43 12.66 12.94
CA ALA A 294 -17.66 13.19 12.43
C ALA A 294 -17.32 14.02 11.18
N CYS A 295 -17.28 13.37 10.02
CA CYS A 295 -17.77 14.01 8.81
C CYS A 295 -19.24 14.27 9.14
N GLY A 296 -19.52 15.49 9.61
CA GLY A 296 -20.85 15.89 10.01
C GLY A 296 -21.79 15.74 8.81
N LEU A 297 -22.69 14.77 8.91
CA LEU A 297 -24.06 14.71 8.41
C LEU A 297 -24.78 13.60 9.20
#